data_AF-A0A4Q7LV24-F1
#
_entry.id   AF-A0A4Q7LV24-F1
#
_cell.length_a   1.000
_cell.length_b   1.000
_cell.length_c   1.000
_cell.angle_alpha   90.00
_cell.angle_beta   90.00
_cell.angle_gamma   90.00
#
_symmetry.space_group_name_H-M   'P 1'
#
loop_
_entity.id
_entity.type
_entity.pdbx_description
1 polymer ?
#
loop_
_entity_poly.entity_id
_entity_poly.type
_entity_poly.pdbx_seq_one_letter_code
_entity_poly.pdbx_strand_id
1 'polypeptide(L)'
;MFPFLSAARGLLAVALLGAAGLTLAAPAGSPPRVDPLDPDAPSRPLPHRSVWHHQGPLAESEPVDWRAAHTAVQKAGGWRAYAREVARENARQNDRQNARQNDLEGRP
;
A
#
# COMPACT_ATOMS: atom_id res chain seq x y z
N MET A 1 -23.21 -9.55 40.03
CA MET A 1 -24.21 -8.46 39.93
C MET A 1 -24.03 -7.81 38.56
N PHE A 2 -24.94 -8.12 37.62
CA PHE A 2 -24.87 -7.72 36.22
C PHE A 2 -25.01 -6.19 36.06
N PRO A 3 -24.27 -5.60 35.12
CA PRO A 3 -24.97 -4.77 34.14
C PRO A 3 -24.64 -5.20 32.70
N PHE A 4 -25.36 -6.22 32.23
CA PHE A 4 -25.51 -6.56 30.80
C PHE A 4 -26.55 -5.64 30.09
N LEU A 5 -26.75 -4.40 30.57
CA LEU A 5 -27.83 -3.51 30.13
C LEU A 5 -27.38 -2.29 29.29
N SER A 6 -26.23 -2.36 28.62
CA SER A 6 -25.87 -1.37 27.57
C SER A 6 -25.93 -1.93 26.15
N ALA A 7 -26.38 -3.18 25.97
CA ALA A 7 -26.47 -3.80 24.65
C ALA A 7 -27.74 -3.41 23.85
N ALA A 8 -28.76 -2.84 24.50
CA ALA A 8 -30.08 -2.61 23.88
C ALA A 8 -30.35 -1.17 23.40
N ARG A 9 -29.43 -0.21 23.61
CA ARG A 9 -29.60 1.20 23.17
C ARG A 9 -28.72 1.63 22.00
N GLY A 10 -27.87 0.74 21.49
CA GLY A 10 -27.06 1.00 20.28
C GLY A 10 -27.76 0.60 18.98
N LEU A 11 -28.68 -0.38 19.03
CA LEU A 11 -29.27 -0.99 17.84
C LEU A 11 -30.44 -0.21 17.21
N LEU A 12 -30.99 0.82 17.88
CA LEU A 12 -32.04 1.68 17.31
C LEU A 12 -31.48 2.91 16.57
N ALA A 13 -30.21 3.26 16.76
CA ALA A 13 -29.59 4.39 16.05
C ALA A 13 -29.13 4.02 14.63
N VAL A 14 -29.02 2.72 14.31
CA VAL A 14 -28.55 2.22 13.01
C VAL A 14 -29.66 2.18 11.95
N ALA A 15 -30.94 2.28 12.34
CA ALA A 15 -32.07 2.06 11.43
C ALA A 15 -32.74 3.34 10.86
N LEU A 16 -32.29 4.55 11.23
CA LEU A 16 -32.98 5.80 10.89
C LEU A 16 -32.19 6.80 10.03
N LEU A 17 -31.02 6.43 9.52
CA LEU A 17 -30.25 7.26 8.57
C LEU A 17 -30.21 6.65 7.15
N GLY A 18 -31.24 5.90 6.79
CA GLY A 18 -31.45 5.39 5.43
C GLY A 18 -32.53 6.20 4.71
N ALA A 19 -32.19 7.38 4.19
CA ALA A 19 -32.86 8.06 3.07
C ALA A 19 -32.32 9.49 2.88
N ALA A 20 -31.14 9.63 2.28
CA ALA A 20 -30.72 10.93 1.75
C ALA A 20 -29.85 10.73 0.49
N GLY A 21 -30.51 10.80 -0.67
CA GLY A 21 -29.95 11.35 -1.90
C GLY A 21 -28.95 10.49 -2.66
N LEU A 22 -29.43 9.54 -3.48
CA LEU A 22 -28.76 9.26 -4.75
C LEU A 22 -29.26 10.25 -5.80
N THR A 23 -28.63 11.42 -5.90
CA THR A 23 -28.64 12.18 -7.14
C THR A 23 -27.53 11.64 -8.03
N LEU A 24 -27.88 10.87 -9.07
CA LEU A 24 -26.94 10.57 -10.15
C LEU A 24 -26.59 11.89 -10.83
N ALA A 25 -25.38 12.40 -10.59
CA ALA A 25 -24.80 13.41 -11.44
C ALA A 25 -24.57 12.78 -12.82
N ALA A 26 -25.18 13.34 -13.86
CA ALA A 26 -24.86 12.98 -15.25
C ALA A 26 -23.34 13.15 -15.48
N PRO A 27 -22.69 12.30 -16.28
CA PRO A 27 -21.31 12.55 -16.66
C PRO A 27 -21.26 13.87 -17.42
N ALA A 28 -20.75 14.92 -16.76
CA ALA A 28 -20.36 16.13 -17.44
C ALA A 28 -19.43 15.71 -18.59
N GLY A 29 -19.74 16.15 -19.81
CA GLY A 29 -18.95 15.84 -20.99
C GLY A 29 -17.47 16.08 -20.75
N SER A 30 -16.62 15.31 -21.43
CA SER A 30 -15.17 15.50 -21.34
C SER A 30 -14.85 16.98 -21.55
N PRO A 31 -14.11 17.62 -20.61
CA PRO A 31 -13.74 19.02 -20.78
C PRO A 31 -13.01 19.18 -22.11
N PRO A 32 -13.13 20.35 -22.78
CA PRO A 32 -12.37 20.62 -23.99
C PRO A 32 -10.89 20.31 -23.72
N ARG A 33 -10.27 19.52 -24.60
CA ARG A 33 -8.86 19.19 -24.50
C ARG A 33 -8.08 20.49 -24.68
N VAL A 34 -7.55 21.01 -23.59
CA VAL A 34 -6.67 22.16 -23.56
C VAL A 34 -5.35 21.77 -24.25
N ASP A 35 -4.81 22.67 -25.07
CA ASP A 35 -3.53 22.45 -25.75
C ASP A 35 -2.41 22.40 -24.69
N PRO A 36 -1.67 21.27 -24.56
CA PRO A 36 -0.59 21.17 -23.59
C PRO A 36 0.63 22.06 -23.91
N LEU A 37 0.71 22.63 -25.12
CA LEU A 37 1.80 23.49 -25.56
C LEU A 37 1.48 24.99 -25.46
N ASP A 38 0.24 25.34 -25.14
CA ASP A 38 -0.16 26.73 -24.88
C ASP A 38 0.27 27.12 -23.45
N PRO A 39 1.18 28.08 -23.25
CA PRO A 39 1.61 28.51 -21.93
C PRO A 39 0.52 29.26 -21.15
N ASP A 40 -0.48 29.83 -21.84
CA ASP A 40 -1.57 30.60 -21.24
C ASP A 40 -2.81 29.74 -20.96
N ALA A 41 -2.74 28.44 -21.26
CA ALA A 41 -3.81 27.49 -21.02
C ALA A 41 -4.21 27.42 -19.53
N PRO A 42 -5.50 27.50 -19.20
CA PRO A 42 -5.95 27.42 -17.83
C PRO A 42 -5.72 26.01 -17.27
N SER A 43 -4.86 25.91 -16.25
CA SER A 43 -4.62 24.66 -15.51
C SER A 43 -5.43 24.62 -14.21
N ARG A 44 -5.95 23.43 -13.87
CA ARG A 44 -6.59 23.22 -12.58
C ARG A 44 -5.50 23.13 -11.51
N PRO A 45 -5.55 23.93 -10.43
CA PRO A 45 -4.61 23.77 -9.32
C PRO A 45 -4.82 22.38 -8.69
N LEU A 46 -3.77 21.56 -8.73
CA LEU A 46 -3.74 20.26 -8.05
C LEU A 46 -3.14 20.48 -6.65
N PRO A 47 -3.89 20.20 -5.56
CA PRO A 47 -3.30 20.23 -4.23
C PRO A 47 -2.30 19.08 -4.12
N HIS A 48 -1.00 19.40 -4.16
CA HIS A 48 0.05 18.43 -3.92
C HIS A 48 0.42 18.44 -2.43
N ARG A 49 0.34 17.27 -1.79
CA ARG A 49 0.79 17.07 -0.41
C ARG A 49 1.87 15.99 -0.42
N SER A 50 3.07 16.33 0.04
CA SER A 50 4.14 15.35 0.18
C SER A 50 3.75 14.24 1.15
N VAL A 51 4.11 13.00 0.85
CA VAL A 51 3.96 11.86 1.77
C VAL A 51 4.72 12.12 3.09
N TRP A 52 5.78 12.91 3.03
CA TRP A 52 6.62 13.25 4.19
C TRP A 52 6.15 14.46 4.96
N HIS A 53 5.04 15.11 4.60
CA HIS A 53 4.62 16.30 5.32
C HIS A 53 4.23 16.02 6.80
N HIS A 54 3.99 14.75 7.16
CA HIS A 54 3.78 14.29 8.53
C HIS A 54 5.08 13.85 9.23
N GLN A 55 6.17 13.69 8.49
CA GLN A 55 7.42 13.26 9.08
C GLN A 55 8.02 14.44 9.85
N GLY A 56 8.27 14.21 11.13
CA GLY A 56 8.95 15.19 11.97
C GLY A 56 10.37 15.47 11.47
N PRO A 57 11.06 16.44 12.10
CA PRO A 57 12.46 16.69 11.81
C PRO A 57 13.25 15.38 11.89
N LEU A 58 14.12 15.14 10.90
CA LEU A 58 15.06 14.03 10.97
C LEU A 58 15.96 14.29 12.18
N ALA A 59 15.79 13.52 13.25
CA ALA A 59 16.65 13.63 14.41
C ALA A 59 18.07 13.25 13.97
N GLU A 60 19.03 14.15 14.19
CA GLU A 60 20.43 13.80 14.05
C GLU A 60 20.73 12.69 15.06
N SER A 61 21.04 11.50 14.54
CA SER A 61 21.57 10.42 15.35
C SER A 61 23.02 10.74 15.69
N GLU A 62 23.44 10.40 16.91
CA GLU A 62 24.85 10.49 17.29
C GLU A 62 25.74 9.78 16.25
N PRO A 63 26.85 10.39 15.82
CA PRO A 63 27.79 9.73 14.91
C PRO A 63 28.29 8.41 15.51
N VAL A 64 27.99 7.30 14.85
CA VAL A 64 28.50 5.97 15.23
C VAL A 64 29.78 5.64 14.47
N ASP A 65 30.65 4.81 15.06
CA ASP A 65 31.81 4.29 14.35
C ASP A 65 31.38 3.51 13.09
N TRP A 66 31.91 3.92 11.95
CA TRP A 66 31.52 3.39 10.65
C TRP A 66 31.85 1.89 10.53
N ARG A 67 32.93 1.42 11.16
CA ARG A 67 33.29 -0.01 11.13
C ARG A 67 32.29 -0.82 11.93
N ALA A 68 31.98 -0.38 13.14
CA ALA A 68 30.99 -1.03 13.99
C ALA A 68 29.61 -1.14 13.30
N ALA A 69 29.13 -0.05 12.69
CA ALA A 69 27.88 -0.05 11.93
C ALA A 69 27.92 -1.03 10.75
N HIS A 70 29.03 -1.04 10.00
CA HIS A 70 29.18 -1.94 8.87
C HIS A 70 29.21 -3.41 9.31
N THR A 71 29.93 -3.75 10.38
CA THR A 71 29.94 -5.09 10.96
C THR A 71 28.55 -5.52 11.43
N ALA A 72 27.75 -4.61 12.00
CA ALA A 72 26.38 -4.91 12.40
C ALA A 72 25.50 -5.27 11.20
N VAL A 73 25.57 -4.50 10.10
CA VAL A 73 24.84 -4.80 8.86
C VAL A 73 25.28 -6.13 8.25
N GLN A 74 26.58 -6.44 8.27
CA GLN A 74 27.08 -7.73 7.81
C GLN A 74 26.52 -8.90 8.65
N LYS A 75 26.46 -8.76 9.98
CA LYS A 75 25.86 -9.76 10.88
C LYS A 75 24.36 -9.94 10.66
N ALA A 76 23.63 -8.85 10.37
CA ALA A 76 22.22 -8.91 9.99
C ALA A 76 21.99 -9.58 8.61
N GLY A 77 23.06 -9.88 7.88
CA GLY A 77 23.03 -10.52 6.57
C GLY A 77 22.88 -9.55 5.40
N GLY A 78 22.70 -8.26 5.68
CA GLY A 78 22.58 -7.18 4.70
C GLY A 78 21.59 -7.48 3.56
N TRP A 79 21.85 -6.92 2.38
CA TRP A 79 21.03 -7.16 1.18
C TRP A 79 21.01 -8.65 0.74
N ARG A 80 22.04 -9.42 1.11
CA ARG A 80 22.14 -10.85 0.77
C ARG A 80 21.09 -11.70 1.48
N ALA A 81 20.57 -11.26 2.63
CA ALA A 81 19.47 -11.93 3.30
C ALA A 81 18.20 -11.94 2.43
N TYR A 82 17.84 -10.79 1.87
CA TYR A 82 16.70 -10.65 0.96
C TYR A 82 16.90 -11.45 -0.33
N ALA A 83 18.10 -11.41 -0.91
CA ALA A 83 18.41 -12.18 -2.11
C ALA A 83 18.22 -13.69 -1.92
N ARG A 84 18.55 -14.22 -0.73
CA ARG A 84 18.32 -15.64 -0.41
C ARG A 84 16.84 -15.99 -0.33
N GLU A 85 16.00 -15.10 0.18
CA GLU A 85 14.56 -15.35 0.26
C GLU A 85 13.92 -15.42 -1.12
N VAL A 86 14.28 -14.48 -2.00
CA VAL A 86 13.83 -14.49 -3.41
C VAL A 86 14.32 -15.75 -4.12
N ALA A 87 15.59 -16.13 -3.94
CA ALA A 87 16.13 -17.35 -4.53
C ALA A 87 15.39 -18.62 -4.06
N ARG A 88 15.03 -18.68 -2.77
CA ARG A 88 14.23 -19.79 -2.22
C ARG A 88 12.82 -19.82 -2.79
N GLU A 89 12.16 -18.68 -2.94
CA GLU A 89 10.81 -18.65 -3.52
C GLU A 89 10.84 -19.02 -5.00
N ASN A 90 11.82 -18.54 -5.76
CA ASN A 90 11.99 -18.94 -7.16
C ASN A 90 12.22 -20.45 -7.30
N ALA A 91 13.02 -21.05 -6.41
CA ALA A 91 13.22 -22.50 -6.39
C ALA A 91 11.89 -23.24 -6.14
N ARG A 92 11.12 -22.82 -5.13
CA ARG A 92 9.80 -23.41 -4.85
C ARG A 92 8.83 -23.25 -6.03
N GLN A 93 8.87 -22.11 -6.72
CA GLN A 93 8.01 -21.88 -7.88
C GLN A 93 8.38 -22.82 -9.02
N ASN A 94 9.67 -23.01 -9.30
CA ASN A 94 10.15 -23.97 -10.29
C ASN A 94 9.71 -25.40 -9.94
N ASP A 95 9.83 -25.80 -8.67
CA ASP A 95 9.39 -27.14 -8.23
C ASP A 95 7.88 -27.35 -8.46
N ARG A 96 7.05 -26.35 -8.10
CA ARG A 96 5.59 -26.38 -8.34
C ARG A 96 5.25 -26.37 -9.83
N GLN A 97 6.07 -25.75 -10.67
CA GLN A 97 5.86 -25.71 -12.11
C GLN A 97 6.21 -27.07 -12.73
N ASN A 98 7.33 -27.67 -12.33
CA ASN A 98 7.75 -28.99 -12.78
C ASN A 98 6.73 -30.07 -12.38
N ALA A 99 6.24 -30.05 -11.13
CA ALA A 99 5.22 -30.98 -10.67
C ALA A 99 3.93 -30.88 -11.51
N ARG A 100 3.46 -29.65 -11.74
CA ARG A 100 2.30 -29.41 -12.62
C ARG A 100 2.52 -29.89 -14.05
N GLN A 101 3.73 -29.70 -14.57
CA GLN A 101 4.05 -30.16 -15.92
C GLN A 101 4.07 -31.69 -15.99
N ASN A 102 4.64 -32.38 -15.01
CA ASN A 102 4.64 -33.84 -14.93
C ASN A 102 3.21 -34.41 -14.84
N ASP A 103 2.33 -33.77 -14.06
CA ASP A 103 0.92 -34.14 -13.98
C ASP A 103 0.21 -34.03 -15.34
N LEU A 104 0.51 -32.96 -16.12
CA LEU A 104 -0.06 -32.76 -17.46
C LEU A 104 0.50 -33.76 -18.48
N GLU A 105 1.77 -34.14 -18.35
CA GLU A 105 2.43 -35.11 -19.24
C GLU A 105 2.15 -36.57 -18.85
N GLY A 106 1.48 -36.83 -17.72
CA GLY A 106 1.20 -38.18 -17.21
C GLY A 106 2.47 -38.96 -16.86
N ARG A 107 3.57 -38.26 -16.55
CA ARG A 107 4.86 -38.85 -16.18
C ARG A 107 4.96 -38.88 -14.64
N PRO A 108 5.40 -40.01 -14.05
CA PRO A 108 5.56 -40.10 -12.59
C PRO A 108 6.61 -39.12 -12.06
#